data_AF-A0A4P1R124-F1
#
_entry.id   AF-A0A4P1R124-F1
#
_cell.length_a   1.000
_cell.length_b   1.000
_cell.length_c   1.000
_cell.angle_alpha   90.00
_cell.angle_beta   90.00
_cell.angle_gamma   90.00
#
_symmetry.space_group_name_H-M   'P 1'
#
loop_
_entity.id
_entity.type
_entity.pdbx_description
1 polymer ?
#
loop_
_entity_poly.entity_id
_entity_poly.type
_entity_poly.pdbx_seq_one_letter_code
_entity_poly.pdbx_strand_id
1 'polypeptide(L)'
;MEAMVKKFQAKFRKVREELNEWETLQSRLISQFMNASHIIDRLQMLQSSKSYGDLNCISGLREAVLAKQVQSLNNIFVSMKRTLEEFHSIVLSLEKAHRDGRQLVKGGSSQPKVKQLQQQVGVKPTLTECLDGLLFLHEIHHSE
;
A
#
# COMPACT_ATOMS: atom_id res chain seq x y z
N MET A 1 -29.45 -7.78 -14.90
CA MET A 1 -28.46 -8.54 -14.11
C MET A 1 -27.09 -8.55 -14.77
N GLU A 2 -26.99 -9.03 -16.01
CA GLU A 2 -25.70 -9.17 -16.71
C GLU A 2 -24.91 -7.86 -16.87
N ALA A 3 -25.58 -6.74 -17.15
CA ALA A 3 -24.93 -5.43 -17.21
C ALA A 3 -24.32 -4.99 -15.86
N MET A 4 -24.94 -5.33 -14.73
CA MET A 4 -24.38 -5.06 -13.40
C MET A 4 -23.16 -5.93 -13.12
N VAL A 5 -23.23 -7.22 -13.44
CA VAL A 5 -22.09 -8.14 -13.31
C VAL A 5 -20.90 -7.64 -14.15
N LYS A 6 -21.13 -7.17 -15.38
CA LYS A 6 -20.06 -6.56 -16.20
C LYS A 6 -19.44 -5.31 -15.55
N LYS A 7 -20.24 -4.46 -14.87
CA LYS A 7 -19.73 -3.31 -14.11
C LYS A 7 -18.87 -3.74 -12.92
N PHE A 8 -19.29 -4.76 -12.17
CA PHE A 8 -18.48 -5.32 -11.10
C PHE A 8 -17.19 -5.95 -11.61
N GLN A 9 -17.22 -6.68 -12.72
CA GLN A 9 -16.01 -7.22 -13.36
C GLN A 9 -15.01 -6.12 -13.76
N ALA A 10 -15.49 -4.97 -14.25
CA ALA A 10 -14.62 -3.83 -14.53
C ALA A 10 -14.00 -3.25 -13.24
N LYS A 11 -14.78 -3.15 -12.15
CA LYS A 11 -14.27 -2.72 -10.85
C LYS A 11 -13.21 -3.67 -10.30
N PHE A 12 -13.45 -4.98 -10.32
CA PHE A 12 -12.48 -5.97 -9.87
C PHE A 12 -11.21 -6.01 -10.71
N ARG A 13 -11.28 -5.70 -12.01
CA ARG A 13 -10.07 -5.52 -12.84
C ARG A 13 -9.22 -4.35 -12.33
N LYS A 14 -9.84 -3.19 -12.07
CA LYS A 14 -9.13 -2.05 -11.49
C LYS A 14 -8.57 -2.37 -10.10
N VAL A 15 -9.38 -2.97 -9.23
CA VAL A 15 -8.93 -3.38 -7.89
C VAL A 15 -7.71 -4.31 -7.98
N ARG A 16 -7.70 -5.26 -8.91
CA ARG A 16 -6.56 -6.14 -9.13
C ARG A 16 -5.29 -5.38 -9.55
N GLU A 17 -5.41 -4.34 -10.38
CA GLU A 17 -4.27 -3.49 -10.73
C GLU A 17 -3.70 -2.78 -9.50
N GLU A 18 -4.58 -2.24 -8.64
CA GLU A 18 -4.18 -1.61 -7.36
C GLU A 18 -3.51 -2.62 -6.42
N LEU A 19 -3.98 -3.87 -6.37
CA LEU A 19 -3.35 -4.93 -5.56
C LEU A 19 -1.97 -5.34 -6.09
N ASN A 20 -1.75 -5.31 -7.40
CA ASN A 20 -0.42 -5.55 -7.96
C ASN A 20 0.55 -4.40 -7.60
N GLU A 21 0.06 -3.16 -7.58
CA GLU A 21 0.87 -2.03 -7.11
C GLU A 21 1.16 -2.15 -5.61
N TRP A 22 0.21 -2.64 -4.81
CA TRP A 22 0.41 -2.90 -3.38
C TRP A 22 1.62 -3.81 -3.12
N GLU A 23 1.75 -4.92 -3.86
CA GLU A 23 2.91 -5.83 -3.74
C GLU A 23 4.25 -5.13 -4.07
N THR A 24 4.22 -4.25 -5.06
CA THR A 24 5.39 -3.43 -5.45
C THR A 24 5.75 -2.44 -4.35
N LEU A 25 4.75 -1.78 -3.73
CA LEU A 25 4.95 -0.88 -2.60
C LEU A 25 5.46 -1.61 -1.37
N GLN A 26 4.98 -2.83 -1.11
CA GLN A 26 5.41 -3.65 0.02
C GLN A 26 6.89 -4.04 -0.11
N SER A 27 7.29 -4.52 -1.28
CA SER A 27 8.69 -4.83 -1.59
C SER A 27 9.58 -3.59 -1.43
N ARG A 28 9.09 -2.43 -1.89
CA ARG A 28 9.80 -1.15 -1.78
C ARG A 28 9.96 -0.71 -0.33
N LEU A 29 8.89 -0.78 0.48
CA LEU A 29 8.91 -0.39 1.88
C LEU A 29 9.85 -1.28 2.70
N ILE A 30 9.82 -2.59 2.48
CA ILE A 30 10.74 -3.54 3.12
C ILE A 30 12.19 -3.18 2.79
N SER A 31 12.50 -2.92 1.51
CA SER A 31 13.85 -2.52 1.10
C SER A 31 14.29 -1.20 1.75
N GLN A 32 13.43 -0.18 1.77
CA GLN A 32 13.70 1.08 2.45
C GLN A 32 13.96 0.88 3.94
N PHE A 33 13.13 0.09 4.62
CA PHE A 33 13.27 -0.22 6.04
C PHE A 33 14.60 -0.92 6.32
N MET A 34 14.94 -1.97 5.56
CA MET A 34 16.21 -2.68 5.69
C MET A 34 17.41 -1.74 5.51
N ASN A 35 17.36 -0.86 4.51
CA ASN A 35 18.40 0.14 4.29
C ASN A 35 18.52 1.12 5.46
N ALA A 36 17.40 1.57 6.03
CA ALA A 36 17.40 2.43 7.21
C ALA A 36 18.03 1.71 8.42
N SER A 37 17.64 0.46 8.68
CA SER A 37 18.20 -0.37 9.75
C SER A 37 19.72 -0.52 9.59
N HIS A 38 20.20 -0.85 8.40
CA HIS A 38 21.64 -0.98 8.14
C HIS A 38 22.41 0.33 8.38
N ILE A 39 21.83 1.50 8.06
CA ILE A 39 22.45 2.78 8.36
C ILE A 39 22.50 3.01 9.88
N ILE A 40 21.43 2.70 10.60
CA ILE A 40 21.37 2.83 12.07
C ILE A 40 22.43 1.94 12.74
N ASP A 41 22.58 0.70 12.31
CA ASP A 41 23.61 -0.21 12.82
C ASP A 41 25.02 0.32 12.54
N ARG A 42 25.25 0.84 11.33
CA ARG A 42 26.53 1.46 10.96
C ARG A 42 26.82 2.73 11.74
N LEU A 43 25.81 3.55 12.02
CA LEU A 43 25.96 4.77 12.81
C LEU A 43 26.52 4.47 14.20
N GLN A 44 26.10 3.37 14.84
CA GLN A 44 26.65 2.96 16.13
C GLN A 44 28.15 2.66 16.03
N MET A 45 28.58 1.95 14.98
CA MET A 45 30.00 1.65 14.75
C MET A 45 30.82 2.91 14.44
N LEU A 46 30.28 3.83 13.64
CA LEU A 46 30.96 5.06 13.21
C LEU A 46 31.11 6.10 14.34
N GLN A 47 30.42 5.93 15.47
CA GLN A 47 30.63 6.81 16.61
C GLN A 47 31.99 6.57 17.30
N SER A 48 32.57 5.37 17.20
CA SER A 48 33.86 5.08 17.82
C SER A 48 35.00 5.72 17.04
N SER A 49 35.89 6.46 17.72
CA SER A 49 37.13 6.95 17.10
C SER A 49 38.01 5.82 16.60
N LYS A 50 37.93 4.62 17.20
CA LYS A 50 38.70 3.45 16.74
C LYS A 50 38.32 3.01 15.32
N SER A 51 37.13 3.36 14.84
CA SER A 51 36.61 2.97 13.52
C SER A 51 37.30 3.66 12.34
N TYR A 52 38.08 4.71 12.60
CA TYR A 52 38.74 5.50 11.57
C TYR A 52 40.24 5.18 11.43
N GLY A 53 40.83 4.43 12.37
CA GLY A 53 42.25 4.05 12.32
C GLY A 53 43.17 5.25 12.10
N ASP A 54 44.02 5.17 11.06
CA ASP A 54 44.95 6.23 10.68
C ASP A 54 44.25 7.51 10.19
N LEU A 55 42.97 7.44 9.80
CA LEU A 55 42.18 8.59 9.35
C LEU A 55 41.72 9.48 10.51
N ASN A 56 41.94 9.09 11.78
CA ASN A 56 41.66 9.94 12.94
C ASN A 56 42.45 11.25 12.95
N CYS A 57 43.56 11.32 12.21
CA CYS A 57 44.35 12.55 12.10
C CYS A 57 43.64 13.65 11.29
N ILE A 58 42.60 13.31 10.52
CA ILE A 58 41.85 14.26 9.69
C ILE A 58 40.76 14.92 10.52
N SER A 59 40.99 16.19 10.88
CA SER A 59 40.02 17.00 11.61
C SER A 59 38.68 17.10 10.86
N GLY A 60 37.57 16.87 11.56
CA GLY A 60 36.21 16.98 11.02
C GLY A 60 35.73 15.79 10.17
N LEU A 61 36.57 14.78 9.92
CA LEU A 61 36.20 13.62 9.10
C LEU A 61 35.04 12.83 9.70
N ARG A 62 35.11 12.55 11.01
CA ARG A 62 34.08 11.79 11.73
C ARG A 62 32.74 12.51 11.65
N GLU A 63 32.73 13.81 11.92
CA GLU A 63 31.55 14.67 11.86
C GLU A 63 30.96 14.68 10.45
N ALA A 64 31.79 14.80 9.42
CA ALA A 64 31.36 14.76 8.02
C ALA A 64 30.73 13.40 7.63
N VAL A 65 31.34 12.29 8.05
CA VAL A 65 30.82 10.94 7.80
C VAL A 65 29.49 10.73 8.51
N LEU A 66 29.39 11.09 9.79
CA LEU A 66 28.16 10.98 10.56
C LEU A 66 27.05 11.85 9.95
N ALA A 67 27.36 13.09 9.57
CA ALA A 67 26.42 13.98 8.91
C ALA A 67 25.89 13.37 7.59
N LYS A 68 26.74 12.71 6.81
CA LYS A 68 26.32 12.02 5.58
C LYS A 68 25.43 10.82 5.85
N GLN A 69 25.73 10.01 6.86
CA GLN A 69 24.87 8.89 7.25
C GLN A 69 23.48 9.37 7.70
N VAL A 70 23.42 10.42 8.53
CA VAL A 70 22.15 11.02 8.98
C VAL A 70 21.38 11.62 7.80
N GLN A 71 22.06 12.29 6.87
CA GLN A 71 21.43 12.81 5.66
C GLN A 71 20.82 11.68 4.82
N SER A 72 21.55 10.58 4.60
CA SER A 72 21.03 9.40 3.89
C SER A 72 19.84 8.78 4.61
N LEU A 73 19.89 8.64 5.94
CA LEU A 73 18.78 8.12 6.73
C LEU A 73 17.52 8.99 6.61
N ASN A 74 17.67 10.31 6.68
CA ASN A 74 16.56 11.25 6.50
C ASN A 74 15.93 11.11 5.11
N ASN A 75 16.73 10.96 4.06
CA ASN A 75 16.22 10.73 2.71
C ASN A 75 15.41 9.44 2.60
N ILE A 76 15.85 8.36 3.28
CA ILE A 76 15.09 7.10 3.33
C ILE A 76 13.76 7.31 4.05
N PHE A 77 13.74 7.99 5.20
CA PHE A 77 12.48 8.24 5.91
C PHE A 77 11.48 9.08 5.11
N VAL A 78 11.96 10.12 4.40
CA VAL A 78 11.11 10.88 3.48
C VAL A 78 10.56 9.97 2.37
N SER A 79 11.40 9.08 1.84
CA SER A 79 10.97 8.11 0.81
C SER A 79 9.96 7.09 1.35
N MET A 80 10.15 6.57 2.58
CA MET A 80 9.21 5.66 3.24
C MET A 80 7.87 6.33 3.49
N LYS A 81 7.87 7.58 3.97
CA LYS A 81 6.65 8.36 4.17
C LYS A 81 5.84 8.44 2.87
N ARG A 82 6.50 8.75 1.75
CA ARG A 82 5.86 8.77 0.44
C ARG A 82 5.28 7.40 0.05
N THR A 83 6.00 6.32 0.30
CA THR A 83 5.49 4.95 0.04
C THR A 83 4.25 4.64 0.90
N LEU A 84 4.19 5.09 2.15
CA LEU A 84 3.00 4.95 3.01
C LEU A 84 1.82 5.81 2.51
N GLU A 85 2.07 7.00 1.98
CA GLU A 85 1.05 7.83 1.33
C GLU A 85 0.48 7.14 0.06
N GLU A 86 1.34 6.47 -0.72
CA GLU A 86 0.94 5.67 -1.88
C GLU A 86 0.07 4.47 -1.47
N PHE A 87 0.40 3.76 -0.38
CA PHE A 87 -0.45 2.72 0.20
C PHE A 87 -1.83 3.26 0.60
N HIS A 88 -1.85 4.39 1.30
CA HIS A 88 -3.10 5.01 1.73
C HIS A 88 -3.99 5.39 0.54
N SER A 89 -3.41 5.85 -0.57
CA SER A 89 -4.15 6.12 -1.81
C SER A 89 -4.84 4.86 -2.36
N ILE A 90 -4.19 3.69 -2.29
CA ILE A 90 -4.81 2.41 -2.68
C ILE A 90 -5.99 2.09 -1.77
N VAL A 91 -5.84 2.19 -0.44
CA VAL A 91 -6.93 1.95 0.52
C VAL A 91 -8.15 2.82 0.20
N LEU A 92 -7.94 4.11 -0.08
CA LEU A 92 -9.02 5.03 -0.49
C LEU A 92 -9.66 4.63 -1.82
N SER A 93 -8.88 4.11 -2.78
CA SER A 93 -9.37 3.59 -4.06
C SER A 93 -10.26 2.35 -3.86
N LEU A 94 -9.86 1.44 -2.95
CA LEU A 94 -10.64 0.25 -2.58
C LEU A 94 -11.95 0.62 -1.87
N GLU A 95 -11.89 1.54 -0.90
CA GLU A 95 -13.07 2.05 -0.20
C GLU A 95 -14.06 2.67 -1.20
N LYS A 96 -13.55 3.48 -2.14
CA LYS A 96 -14.35 4.06 -3.22
C LYS A 96 -14.96 2.97 -4.11
N ALA A 97 -14.21 1.94 -4.48
CA ALA A 97 -14.72 0.84 -5.28
C ALA A 97 -15.91 0.14 -4.60
N HIS A 98 -15.81 -0.12 -3.30
CA HIS A 98 -16.90 -0.66 -2.48
C HIS A 98 -18.09 0.30 -2.40
N ARG A 99 -17.87 1.59 -2.09
CA ARG A 99 -18.94 2.61 -2.02
C ARG A 99 -19.71 2.74 -3.33
N ASP A 100 -19.01 2.83 -4.45
CA ASP A 100 -19.61 2.87 -5.78
C ASP A 100 -20.38 1.59 -6.08
N GLY A 101 -19.84 0.42 -5.72
CA GLY A 101 -20.51 -0.87 -5.86
C GLY A 101 -21.84 -0.87 -5.10
N ARG A 102 -21.83 -0.41 -3.85
CA ARG A 102 -23.02 -0.28 -3.00
C ARG A 102 -24.06 0.65 -3.61
N GLN A 103 -23.63 1.78 -4.19
CA GLN A 103 -24.52 2.71 -4.90
C GLN A 103 -25.13 2.09 -6.16
N LEU A 104 -24.37 1.31 -6.93
CA LEU A 104 -24.89 0.60 -8.10
C LEU A 104 -26.02 -0.37 -7.74
N VAL A 105 -25.96 -0.95 -6.54
CA VAL A 105 -26.94 -1.93 -6.05
C VAL A 105 -28.12 -1.26 -5.34
N LYS A 106 -27.89 -0.20 -4.55
CA LYS A 106 -28.90 0.41 -3.67
C LYS A 106 -29.45 1.76 -4.14
N GLY A 107 -28.75 2.47 -5.03
CA GLY A 107 -28.99 3.89 -5.32
C GLY A 107 -29.70 4.23 -6.65
N GLY A 108 -30.00 3.25 -7.51
CA GLY A 108 -30.66 3.50 -8.80
C GLY A 108 -32.19 3.51 -8.74
N SER A 109 -32.86 4.17 -9.70
CA SER A 109 -34.34 4.15 -9.84
C SER A 109 -34.92 2.76 -10.10
N SER A 110 -34.07 1.81 -10.50
CA SER A 110 -34.37 0.41 -10.72
C SER A 110 -33.57 -0.45 -9.73
N GLN A 111 -33.91 -0.31 -8.44
CA GLN A 111 -33.35 -1.15 -7.38
C GLN A 111 -33.61 -2.63 -7.72
N PRO A 112 -32.58 -3.48 -7.75
CA PRO A 112 -32.78 -4.91 -7.93
C PRO A 112 -33.60 -5.43 -6.73
N LYS A 113 -34.68 -6.18 -7.01
CA LYS A 113 -35.41 -6.89 -5.95
C LYS A 113 -34.43 -7.82 -5.21
N VAL A 114 -34.65 -8.11 -3.93
CA VAL A 114 -33.80 -9.02 -3.12
C VAL A 114 -33.49 -10.34 -3.85
N LYS A 115 -34.49 -10.90 -4.56
CA LYS A 115 -34.32 -12.10 -5.39
C LYS A 115 -33.27 -11.94 -6.50
N GLN A 116 -33.12 -10.75 -7.08
CA GLN A 116 -32.12 -10.46 -8.12
C GLN A 116 -30.71 -10.21 -7.57
N LEU A 117 -30.58 -9.85 -6.30
CA LEU A 117 -29.27 -9.71 -5.64
C LEU A 117 -28.65 -11.08 -5.35
N GLN A 118 -29.48 -12.03 -4.96
CA GLN A 118 -29.10 -13.39 -4.60
C GLN A 118 -29.21 -14.38 -5.79
N GLN A 119 -29.67 -13.93 -6.96
CA GLN A 119 -29.80 -14.81 -8.12
C GLN A 119 -28.42 -15.13 -8.68
N GLN A 120 -28.05 -16.41 -8.57
CA GLN A 120 -26.88 -16.95 -9.23
C GLN A 120 -27.25 -17.39 -10.66
N VAL A 121 -26.44 -17.01 -11.65
CA VAL A 121 -26.64 -17.41 -13.05
C VAL A 121 -25.41 -18.20 -13.49
N GLY A 122 -25.52 -19.53 -13.47
CA GLY A 122 -24.42 -20.45 -13.72
C GLY A 122 -23.33 -20.31 -12.65
N VAL A 123 -22.06 -20.25 -13.07
CA VAL A 123 -20.90 -20.07 -12.20
C VAL A 123 -20.59 -18.60 -11.85
N LYS A 124 -21.41 -17.64 -12.30
CA LYS A 124 -21.17 -16.22 -12.01
C LYS A 124 -21.54 -15.91 -10.55
N PRO A 125 -20.70 -15.13 -9.83
CA PRO A 125 -21.03 -14.70 -8.47
C PRO A 125 -22.27 -13.82 -8.47
N THR A 126 -22.97 -13.87 -7.34
CA THR A 126 -24.10 -12.99 -7.02
C THR A 126 -23.61 -11.55 -6.79
N LEU A 127 -24.53 -10.59 -6.86
CA LEU A 127 -24.19 -9.19 -6.62
C LEU A 127 -23.81 -8.93 -5.15
N THR A 128 -24.37 -9.70 -4.23
CA THR A 128 -24.00 -9.66 -2.80
C THR A 128 -22.56 -10.14 -2.61
N GLU A 129 -22.19 -11.30 -3.17
CA GLU A 129 -20.80 -11.80 -3.11
C GLU A 129 -19.80 -10.80 -3.72
N CYS A 130 -20.19 -10.12 -4.81
CA CYS A 130 -19.35 -9.08 -5.41
C CYS A 130 -19.16 -7.86 -4.49
N LEU A 131 -20.20 -7.46 -3.74
CA LEU A 131 -20.12 -6.38 -2.77
C LEU A 131 -19.27 -6.76 -1.57
N ASP A 132 -19.53 -7.94 -1.01
CA ASP A 132 -18.83 -8.46 0.16
C ASP A 132 -17.34 -8.67 -0.15
N GLY A 133 -17.02 -9.14 -1.35
CA GLY A 133 -15.62 -9.23 -1.81
C GLY A 133 -14.91 -7.88 -1.88
N LEU A 134 -15.58 -6.81 -2.32
CA LEU A 134 -14.99 -5.47 -2.32
C LEU A 134 -14.82 -4.91 -0.90
N LEU A 135 -15.78 -5.19 -0.01
CA LEU A 135 -15.69 -4.81 1.39
C LEU A 135 -14.51 -5.51 2.07
N PHE A 136 -14.42 -6.83 1.91
CA PHE A 136 -13.34 -7.64 2.45
C PHE A 136 -11.97 -7.12 1.99
N LEU A 137 -11.80 -6.86 0.68
CA LEU A 137 -10.55 -6.32 0.15
C LEU A 137 -10.21 -4.96 0.75
N HIS A 138 -11.19 -4.08 0.97
CA HIS A 138 -10.95 -2.83 1.67
C HIS A 138 -10.56 -3.03 3.14
N GLU A 139 -11.25 -3.91 3.85
CA GLU A 139 -11.01 -4.14 5.28
C GLU A 139 -9.62 -4.69 5.57
N ILE A 140 -9.16 -5.69 4.81
CA ILE A 140 -7.82 -6.27 5.02
C ILE A 140 -6.72 -5.22 4.81
N HIS A 141 -6.78 -4.44 3.72
CA HIS A 141 -5.76 -3.45 3.40
C HIS A 141 -5.86 -2.18 4.24
N HIS A 142 -7.03 -1.88 4.81
CA HIS A 142 -7.17 -0.80 5.76
C HIS A 142 -6.57 -1.18 7.13
N SER A 143 -6.63 -2.46 7.50
CA SER A 143 -6.12 -2.95 8.78
C SER A 143 -4.60 -3.15 8.83
N GLU A 144 -3.95 -3.28 7.66
CA GLU A 144 -2.49 -3.29 7.50
C GLU A 144 -1.87 -1.91 7.72
#